data_AF-A0A1F2T4Y9-F1
#
_entry.id   AF-A0A1F2T4Y9-F1
#
_cell.length_a   1.000
_cell.length_b   1.000
_cell.length_c   1.000
_cell.angle_alpha   90.00
_cell.angle_beta   90.00
_cell.angle_gamma   90.00
#
_symmetry.space_group_name_H-M   'P 1'
#
loop_
_entity.id
_entity.type
_entity.pdbx_description
1 polymer ?
#
loop_
_entity_poly.entity_id
_entity_poly.type
_entity_poly.pdbx_seq_one_letter_code
_entity_poly.pdbx_strand_id
1 'polypeptide(L)'
;MPLPYELRIGVTGHRSVSDCSGVAAAIDALLDRIKGTLAAPGTPLACVLVSPLAAGADRIVARAAMERLGARLEVVTPFPVDQYRMDFETAADRAEFDALLAQAAVVDELPGTTTGGAPASISHAARRDAAYHRVGERVVDACEMLIAVWNGRRAAGTGGTADIIEHALRRERLVIWINTEHPETPPRLVRHIAYADHGDEALVETTELPTQAKELSLGFHQQSAYFCDCALDERRVEATAAEVRQRFTRAAAKAGVPEGALTGVVESIVPEFARADCLALRYQWRHVLVVNGVLRIAASAVTVATFQVLFFPEHLWLIALEIVAMLAVLGLWWGGRHGAWHEKWLHDRFLAEQLRAAMFTVVAGAHRGAPDDRTLAFYRGPRHWLTHVGDALAAQAQRGISPVPLGPLRRLLVDGWMKDQQAFHERNARRKARQAHSRHRMGFALFGGTLLMALLHLLGVGHAAEGVPPVADPSAWITFFALVFPVWAGVVHAITAQLELERVAERSTRMAATLAGLADRAERALTPLELDETAREAASLMLRETHEWWVLLSFQDVRLQV
;
A
#
# COMPACT_ATOMS: atom_id res chain seq x y z
N MET A 1 7.32 -21.35 -2.78
CA MET A 1 5.91 -21.57 -3.19
C MET A 1 5.26 -20.20 -3.22
N PRO A 2 4.51 -19.82 -4.28
CA PRO A 2 3.93 -18.49 -4.37
C PRO A 2 2.91 -18.29 -3.24
N LEU A 3 2.98 -17.15 -2.57
CA LEU A 3 2.05 -16.81 -1.48
C LEU A 3 0.67 -16.51 -2.09
N PRO A 4 -0.39 -17.15 -1.57
CA PRO A 4 -1.73 -16.86 -2.05
C PRO A 4 -2.13 -15.42 -1.72
N TYR A 5 -2.91 -14.80 -2.59
CA TYR A 5 -3.68 -13.61 -2.26
C TYR A 5 -4.94 -14.04 -1.49
N GLU A 6 -5.18 -13.49 -0.30
CA GLU A 6 -6.39 -13.76 0.47
C GLU A 6 -7.48 -12.75 0.11
N LEU A 7 -8.40 -13.12 -0.77
CA LEU A 7 -9.58 -12.33 -1.08
C LEU A 7 -10.65 -12.51 0.00
N ARG A 8 -11.04 -11.41 0.64
CA ARG A 8 -12.05 -11.42 1.70
C ARG A 8 -13.40 -10.94 1.17
N ILE A 9 -14.39 -11.82 1.20
CA ILE A 9 -15.76 -11.59 0.71
C ILE A 9 -16.71 -11.53 1.90
N GLY A 10 -17.44 -10.43 2.04
CA GLY A 10 -18.51 -10.26 3.01
C GLY A 10 -19.87 -10.59 2.39
N VAL A 11 -20.84 -10.92 3.23
CA VAL A 11 -22.23 -11.16 2.79
C VAL A 11 -23.20 -10.33 3.62
N THR A 12 -24.21 -9.80 2.95
CA THR A 12 -25.41 -9.28 3.59
C THR A 12 -26.62 -9.64 2.73
N GLY A 13 -27.74 -9.98 3.35
CA GLY A 13 -28.95 -10.22 2.57
C GLY A 13 -30.21 -10.48 3.38
N HIS A 14 -31.29 -10.74 2.65
CA HIS A 14 -32.60 -11.01 3.24
C HIS A 14 -32.65 -12.36 3.95
N ARG A 15 -33.34 -12.38 5.11
CA ARG A 15 -33.57 -13.61 5.90
C ARG A 15 -34.56 -14.57 5.25
N SER A 16 -35.50 -14.02 4.49
CA SER A 16 -36.48 -14.76 3.71
C SER A 16 -36.26 -14.47 2.23
N VAL A 17 -35.83 -15.48 1.48
CA VAL A 17 -35.61 -15.41 0.03
C VAL A 17 -36.68 -16.29 -0.62
N SER A 18 -37.47 -15.73 -1.54
CA SER A 18 -38.56 -16.45 -2.21
C SER A 18 -38.06 -17.48 -3.23
N ASP A 19 -37.08 -17.10 -4.06
CA ASP A 19 -36.43 -17.99 -5.02
C ASP A 19 -34.99 -18.31 -4.60
N CYS A 20 -34.86 -19.24 -3.65
CA CYS A 20 -33.55 -19.71 -3.18
C CYS A 20 -32.72 -20.35 -4.31
N SER A 21 -33.36 -21.04 -5.26
CA SER A 21 -32.69 -21.73 -6.35
C SER A 21 -32.08 -20.77 -7.38
N GLY A 22 -32.84 -19.77 -7.83
CA GLY A 22 -32.37 -18.76 -8.75
C GLY A 22 -31.25 -17.93 -8.13
N VAL A 23 -31.42 -17.52 -6.86
CA VAL A 23 -30.37 -16.80 -6.13
C VAL A 23 -29.10 -17.64 -5.99
N ALA A 24 -29.20 -18.92 -5.66
CA ALA A 24 -28.04 -19.82 -5.60
C ALA A 24 -27.33 -19.93 -6.95
N ALA A 25 -28.08 -20.06 -8.06
CA ALA A 25 -27.50 -20.10 -9.41
C ALA A 25 -26.80 -18.78 -9.80
N ALA A 26 -27.37 -17.63 -9.42
CA ALA A 26 -26.75 -16.32 -9.64
C ALA A 26 -25.46 -16.14 -8.82
N ILE A 27 -25.45 -16.63 -7.57
CA ILE A 27 -24.25 -16.65 -6.72
C ILE A 27 -23.19 -17.55 -7.34
N ASP A 28 -23.55 -18.75 -7.78
CA ASP A 28 -22.61 -19.68 -8.42
C ASP A 28 -21.93 -19.06 -9.65
N ALA A 29 -22.72 -18.45 -10.54
CA ALA A 29 -22.19 -17.77 -11.71
C ALA A 29 -21.29 -16.57 -11.35
N LEU A 30 -21.64 -15.85 -10.28
CA LEU A 30 -20.81 -14.76 -9.74
C LEU A 30 -19.46 -15.27 -9.26
N LEU A 31 -19.45 -16.31 -8.42
CA LEU A 31 -18.22 -16.85 -7.83
C LEU A 31 -17.31 -17.45 -8.91
N ASP A 32 -17.87 -18.12 -9.91
CA ASP A 32 -17.12 -18.63 -11.07
C ASP A 32 -16.48 -17.46 -11.86
N ARG A 33 -17.23 -16.37 -12.05
CA ARG A 33 -16.71 -15.15 -12.71
C ARG A 33 -15.60 -14.49 -11.90
N ILE A 34 -15.73 -14.39 -10.57
CA ILE A 34 -14.69 -13.85 -9.69
C ILE A 34 -13.42 -14.69 -9.81
N LYS A 35 -13.54 -16.01 -9.70
CA LYS A 35 -12.42 -16.96 -9.83
C LYS A 35 -11.73 -16.87 -11.20
N GLY A 36 -12.50 -16.77 -12.28
CA GLY A 36 -11.96 -16.61 -13.63
C GLY A 36 -11.28 -15.26 -13.87
N THR A 37 -11.81 -14.17 -13.29
CA THR A 37 -11.24 -12.82 -13.42
C THR A 37 -9.98 -12.66 -12.57
N LEU A 38 -9.95 -13.27 -11.38
CA LEU A 38 -8.82 -13.25 -10.45
C LEU A 38 -7.94 -14.49 -10.61
N ALA A 39 -7.60 -14.79 -11.86
CA ALA A 39 -6.67 -15.86 -12.22
C ALA A 39 -5.40 -15.24 -12.82
N ALA A 40 -4.29 -15.37 -12.12
CA ALA A 40 -2.99 -14.93 -12.61
C ALA A 40 -1.92 -16.02 -12.36
N PRO A 41 -1.03 -16.27 -13.34
CA PRO A 41 0.16 -17.09 -13.08
C PRO A 41 0.92 -16.54 -11.87
N GLY A 42 1.47 -17.41 -11.02
CA GLY A 42 2.31 -16.99 -9.90
C GLY A 42 1.60 -16.34 -8.70
N THR A 43 0.29 -16.12 -8.73
CA THR A 43 -0.49 -15.62 -7.58
C THR A 43 -1.73 -16.49 -7.35
N PRO A 44 -1.61 -17.56 -6.56
CA PRO A 44 -2.77 -18.37 -6.17
C PRO A 44 -3.81 -17.52 -5.46
N LEU A 45 -5.09 -17.84 -5.64
CA LEU A 45 -6.19 -17.18 -4.93
C LEU A 45 -6.64 -18.06 -3.76
N ALA A 46 -6.62 -17.50 -2.56
CA ALA A 46 -7.32 -18.04 -1.39
C ALA A 46 -8.50 -17.12 -1.08
N CYS A 47 -9.63 -17.69 -0.68
CA CYS A 47 -10.82 -16.90 -0.38
C CYS A 47 -11.21 -17.08 1.09
N VAL A 48 -11.61 -15.99 1.73
CA VAL A 48 -12.24 -15.99 3.06
C VAL A 48 -13.63 -15.41 2.92
N LEU A 49 -14.62 -16.12 3.42
CA LEU A 49 -15.98 -15.62 3.53
C LEU A 49 -16.24 -15.15 4.97
N VAL A 50 -16.61 -13.88 5.13
CA VAL A 50 -17.02 -13.31 6.42
C VAL A 50 -18.53 -13.19 6.43
N SER A 51 -19.21 -13.91 7.33
CA SER A 51 -20.68 -14.00 7.33
C SER A 51 -21.26 -14.05 8.75
N PRO A 52 -22.40 -13.40 9.01
CA PRO A 52 -23.19 -13.61 10.22
C PRO A 52 -23.90 -14.98 10.29
N LEU A 53 -23.94 -15.72 9.18
CA LEU A 53 -24.75 -16.94 9.02
C LEU A 53 -26.23 -16.76 9.41
N ALA A 54 -26.79 -15.56 9.19
CA ALA A 54 -28.23 -15.36 9.37
C ALA A 54 -29.01 -16.31 8.44
N ALA A 55 -30.26 -16.63 8.79
CA ALA A 55 -31.10 -17.45 7.91
C ALA A 55 -31.21 -16.83 6.51
N GLY A 56 -31.44 -17.64 5.48
CA GLY A 56 -31.60 -17.16 4.10
C GLY A 56 -30.27 -16.88 3.39
N ALA A 57 -30.10 -15.66 2.87
CA ALA A 57 -29.04 -15.30 1.95
C ALA A 57 -27.62 -15.63 2.44
N ASP A 58 -27.31 -15.32 3.70
CA ASP A 58 -25.97 -15.53 4.27
C ASP A 58 -25.51 -16.98 4.20
N ARG A 59 -26.42 -17.93 4.46
CA ARG A 59 -26.12 -19.37 4.42
C ARG A 59 -26.07 -19.93 3.00
N ILE A 60 -26.86 -19.38 2.08
CA ILE A 60 -26.79 -19.73 0.65
C ILE A 60 -25.41 -19.35 0.10
N VAL A 61 -24.97 -18.10 0.34
CA VAL A 61 -23.64 -17.65 -0.10
C VAL A 61 -22.53 -18.42 0.63
N ALA A 62 -22.70 -18.73 1.92
CA ALA A 62 -21.74 -19.54 2.67
C ALA A 62 -21.44 -20.89 2.02
N ARG A 63 -22.48 -21.66 1.71
CA ARG A 63 -22.32 -22.94 1.00
C ARG A 63 -21.65 -22.76 -0.35
N ALA A 64 -22.18 -21.86 -1.18
CA ALA A 64 -21.67 -21.65 -2.54
C ALA A 64 -20.18 -21.24 -2.54
N ALA A 65 -19.78 -20.34 -1.66
CA ALA A 65 -18.39 -19.90 -1.54
C ALA A 65 -17.45 -21.02 -1.07
N MET A 66 -17.89 -21.83 -0.09
CA MET A 66 -17.11 -22.97 0.40
C MET A 66 -16.95 -24.04 -0.71
N GLU A 67 -18.00 -24.34 -1.46
CA GLU A 67 -17.99 -25.36 -2.51
C GLU A 67 -17.23 -24.91 -3.78
N ARG A 68 -17.46 -23.69 -4.27
CA ARG A 68 -16.91 -23.21 -5.55
C ARG A 68 -15.50 -22.62 -5.44
N LEU A 69 -15.25 -21.90 -4.35
CA LEU A 69 -13.98 -21.20 -4.11
C LEU A 69 -13.08 -21.91 -3.10
N GLY A 70 -13.58 -22.94 -2.39
CA GLY A 70 -12.85 -23.51 -1.25
C GLY A 70 -12.67 -22.48 -0.14
N ALA A 71 -13.61 -21.54 0.00
CA ALA A 71 -13.46 -20.40 0.89
C ALA A 71 -13.40 -20.85 2.36
N ARG A 72 -12.46 -20.27 3.11
CA ARG A 72 -12.41 -20.41 4.57
C ARG A 72 -13.53 -19.56 5.18
N LEU A 73 -14.39 -20.17 5.98
CA LEU A 73 -15.51 -19.47 6.62
C LEU A 73 -15.07 -18.81 7.94
N GLU A 74 -15.33 -17.52 8.08
CA GLU A 74 -15.21 -16.76 9.32
C GLU A 74 -16.59 -16.24 9.72
N VAL A 75 -17.03 -16.57 10.93
CA VAL A 75 -18.38 -16.24 11.42
C VAL A 75 -18.30 -15.09 12.40
N VAL A 76 -19.13 -14.07 12.21
CA VAL A 76 -19.23 -12.93 13.12
C VAL A 76 -20.62 -12.93 13.75
N THR A 77 -20.72 -13.07 15.06
CA THR A 77 -22.03 -13.14 15.74
C THR A 77 -22.31 -11.86 16.55
N PRO A 78 -23.58 -11.43 16.64
CA PRO A 78 -23.96 -10.22 17.37
C PRO A 78 -23.87 -10.37 18.90
N PHE A 79 -23.91 -11.61 19.36
CA PHE A 79 -23.89 -12.05 20.76
C PHE A 79 -23.10 -13.35 20.85
N PRO A 80 -22.84 -13.89 22.06
CA PRO A 80 -22.33 -15.25 22.21
C PRO A 80 -23.16 -16.25 21.41
N VAL A 81 -22.49 -17.25 20.81
CA VAL A 81 -23.11 -18.19 19.86
C VAL A 81 -24.39 -18.81 20.42
N ASP A 82 -24.37 -19.24 21.69
CA ASP A 82 -25.53 -19.86 22.34
C ASP A 82 -26.75 -18.94 22.36
N GLN A 83 -26.55 -17.64 22.57
CA GLN A 83 -27.61 -16.64 22.58
C GLN A 83 -28.12 -16.35 21.17
N TYR A 84 -27.22 -16.25 20.19
CA TYR A 84 -27.61 -16.01 18.80
C TYR A 84 -28.39 -17.20 18.21
N ARG A 85 -28.02 -18.43 18.59
CA ARG A 85 -28.71 -19.66 18.20
C ARG A 85 -30.18 -19.69 18.62
N MET A 86 -30.54 -18.98 19.70
CA MET A 86 -31.93 -18.87 20.17
C MET A 86 -32.83 -18.04 19.23
N ASP A 87 -32.23 -17.25 18.33
CA ASP A 87 -32.97 -16.41 17.39
C ASP A 87 -33.53 -17.21 16.19
N PHE A 88 -33.13 -18.48 16.05
CA PHE A 88 -33.56 -19.39 14.99
C PHE A 88 -34.72 -20.26 15.47
N GLU A 89 -35.91 -20.08 14.88
CA GLU A 89 -37.17 -20.67 15.38
C GLU A 89 -37.27 -22.18 15.14
N THR A 90 -36.87 -22.65 13.96
CA THR A 90 -37.07 -24.07 13.56
C THR A 90 -35.87 -24.95 13.90
N ALA A 91 -36.11 -26.24 14.15
CA ALA A 91 -35.03 -27.19 14.41
C ALA A 91 -34.11 -27.39 13.19
N ALA A 92 -34.67 -27.30 11.98
CA ALA A 92 -33.89 -27.39 10.74
C ALA A 92 -32.96 -26.16 10.57
N ASP A 93 -33.45 -24.96 10.89
CA ASP A 93 -32.67 -23.72 10.81
C ASP A 93 -31.49 -23.73 11.80
N ARG A 94 -31.74 -24.21 13.03
CA ARG A 94 -30.67 -24.42 14.04
C ARG A 94 -29.66 -25.48 13.59
N ALA A 95 -30.11 -26.60 13.04
CA ALA A 95 -29.21 -27.66 12.57
C ALA A 95 -28.35 -27.21 11.39
N GLU A 96 -28.91 -26.42 10.46
CA GLU A 96 -28.16 -25.82 9.35
C GLU A 96 -27.11 -24.82 9.84
N PHE A 97 -27.48 -23.94 10.77
CA PHE A 97 -26.55 -23.01 11.40
C PHE A 97 -25.41 -23.76 12.11
N ASP A 98 -25.74 -24.75 12.94
CA ASP A 98 -24.75 -25.55 13.69
C ASP A 98 -23.79 -26.29 12.74
N ALA A 99 -24.29 -26.81 11.61
CA ALA A 99 -23.48 -27.52 10.62
C ALA A 99 -22.50 -26.60 9.87
N LEU A 100 -22.90 -25.36 9.56
CA LEU A 100 -22.02 -24.37 8.96
C LEU A 100 -21.02 -23.81 9.97
N LEU A 101 -21.48 -23.54 11.20
CA LEU A 101 -20.62 -23.06 12.28
C LEU A 101 -19.52 -24.06 12.63
N ALA A 102 -19.81 -25.37 12.60
CA ALA A 102 -18.82 -26.42 12.81
C ALA A 102 -17.68 -26.43 11.75
N GLN A 103 -17.91 -25.82 10.59
CA GLN A 103 -16.92 -25.67 9.52
C GLN A 103 -16.21 -24.32 9.56
N ALA A 104 -16.62 -23.40 10.44
CA ALA A 104 -16.00 -22.10 10.59
C ALA A 104 -14.56 -22.25 11.12
N ALA A 105 -13.61 -21.60 10.45
CA ALA A 105 -12.23 -21.55 10.90
C ALA A 105 -12.03 -20.57 12.06
N VAL A 106 -12.85 -19.52 12.13
CA VAL A 106 -12.84 -18.50 13.19
C VAL A 106 -14.27 -18.11 13.50
N VAL A 107 -14.56 -17.91 14.78
CA VAL A 107 -15.83 -17.35 15.27
C VAL A 107 -15.49 -16.11 16.11
N ASP A 108 -15.91 -14.94 15.62
CA ASP A 108 -15.74 -13.63 16.26
C ASP A 108 -17.06 -13.26 16.96
N GLU A 109 -17.12 -13.49 18.27
CA GLU A 109 -18.27 -13.14 19.10
C GLU A 109 -18.16 -11.67 19.54
N LEU A 110 -18.97 -10.80 18.94
CA LEU A 110 -18.96 -9.40 19.36
C LEU A 110 -19.55 -9.29 20.78
N PRO A 111 -18.94 -8.48 21.66
CA PRO A 111 -19.51 -8.20 22.96
C PRO A 111 -20.81 -7.43 22.74
N GLY A 112 -21.92 -8.18 22.76
CA GLY A 112 -23.26 -7.62 22.73
C GLY A 112 -23.37 -6.51 23.78
N THR A 113 -24.21 -5.51 23.55
CA THR A 113 -24.51 -4.46 24.55
C THR A 113 -25.31 -4.96 25.75
N THR A 114 -25.09 -6.22 26.14
CA THR A 114 -25.67 -6.88 27.31
C THR A 114 -24.92 -6.52 28.59
N THR A 115 -23.66 -6.08 28.54
CA THR A 115 -22.87 -5.72 29.73
C THR A 115 -22.44 -4.25 29.77
N GLY A 116 -23.20 -3.44 30.51
CA GLY A 116 -22.65 -2.37 31.36
C GLY A 116 -22.38 -0.96 30.78
N GLY A 117 -22.60 -0.67 29.50
CA GLY A 117 -22.20 0.64 28.92
C GLY A 117 -23.30 1.52 28.31
N ALA A 118 -24.50 0.98 28.04
CA ALA A 118 -25.58 1.75 27.42
C ALA A 118 -26.45 2.42 28.50
N PRO A 119 -26.90 3.69 28.32
CA PRO A 119 -27.84 4.33 29.24
C PRO A 119 -29.07 3.46 29.44
N ALA A 120 -29.59 3.38 30.67
CA ALA A 120 -30.75 2.56 31.04
C ALA A 120 -32.06 2.93 30.29
N SER A 121 -32.03 3.94 29.41
CA SER A 121 -33.16 4.43 28.61
C SER A 121 -33.36 3.71 27.26
N ILE A 122 -32.44 2.84 26.82
CA ILE A 122 -32.56 2.15 25.51
C ILE A 122 -33.28 0.81 25.66
N SER A 123 -34.34 0.60 24.88
CA SER A 123 -35.13 -0.64 24.89
C SER A 123 -34.28 -1.87 24.55
N HIS A 124 -34.71 -3.05 25.01
CA HIS A 124 -34.02 -4.30 24.70
C HIS A 124 -33.98 -4.59 23.18
N ALA A 125 -35.07 -4.28 22.46
CA ALA A 125 -35.12 -4.42 21.00
C ALA A 125 -34.10 -3.53 20.29
N ALA A 126 -34.04 -2.23 20.64
CA ALA A 126 -33.09 -1.29 20.05
C ALA A 126 -31.62 -1.66 20.33
N ARG A 127 -31.32 -2.25 21.50
CA ARG A 127 -29.98 -2.78 21.80
C ARG A 127 -29.61 -3.96 20.91
N ARG A 128 -30.57 -4.81 20.59
CA ARG A 128 -30.35 -5.96 19.70
C ARG A 128 -30.19 -5.52 18.25
N ASP A 129 -31.02 -4.61 17.77
CA ASP A 129 -30.88 -4.04 16.41
C ASP A 129 -29.51 -3.39 16.22
N ALA A 130 -29.04 -2.64 17.22
CA ALA A 130 -27.70 -2.08 17.23
C ALA A 130 -26.59 -3.15 17.21
N ALA A 131 -26.80 -4.32 17.82
CA ALA A 131 -25.83 -5.41 17.78
C ALA A 131 -25.78 -6.06 16.38
N TYR A 132 -26.92 -6.30 15.73
CA TYR A 132 -26.94 -6.79 14.34
C TYR A 132 -26.31 -5.78 13.38
N HIS A 133 -26.59 -4.48 13.53
CA HIS A 133 -25.97 -3.45 12.71
C HIS A 133 -24.43 -3.46 12.87
N ARG A 134 -23.90 -3.59 14.09
CA ARG A 134 -22.45 -3.71 14.32
C ARG A 134 -21.84 -4.94 13.66
N VAL A 135 -22.55 -6.06 13.61
CA VAL A 135 -22.09 -7.25 12.86
C VAL A 135 -21.99 -6.92 11.38
N GLY A 136 -23.00 -6.28 10.80
CA GLY A 136 -22.93 -5.83 9.41
C GLY A 136 -21.76 -4.88 9.15
N GLU A 137 -21.54 -3.89 10.04
CA GLU A 137 -20.37 -3.00 9.95
C GLU A 137 -19.04 -3.77 10.05
N ARG A 138 -18.96 -4.75 10.98
CA ARG A 138 -17.78 -5.61 11.16
C ARG A 138 -17.50 -6.46 9.93
N VAL A 139 -18.52 -7.01 9.29
CA VAL A 139 -18.41 -7.76 8.02
C VAL A 139 -17.84 -6.85 6.93
N VAL A 140 -18.39 -5.63 6.78
CA VAL A 140 -17.94 -4.64 5.79
C VAL A 140 -16.50 -4.18 6.04
N ASP A 141 -16.13 -3.99 7.30
CA ASP A 141 -14.76 -3.62 7.69
C ASP A 141 -13.76 -4.77 7.46
N ALA A 142 -14.24 -6.02 7.44
CA ALA A 142 -13.42 -7.22 7.25
C ALA A 142 -13.31 -7.72 5.79
N CYS A 143 -14.08 -7.17 4.85
CA CYS A 143 -14.13 -7.63 3.45
C CYS A 143 -13.64 -6.59 2.44
N GLU A 144 -13.14 -7.06 1.28
CA GLU A 144 -12.87 -6.22 0.10
C GLU A 144 -14.12 -6.01 -0.75
N MET A 145 -14.93 -7.06 -0.83
CA MET A 145 -16.16 -7.14 -1.62
C MET A 145 -17.30 -7.57 -0.72
N LEU A 146 -18.46 -6.93 -0.88
CA LEU A 146 -19.69 -7.30 -0.23
C LEU A 146 -20.67 -7.86 -1.27
N ILE A 147 -21.08 -9.12 -1.11
CA ILE A 147 -22.19 -9.70 -1.87
C ILE A 147 -23.48 -9.33 -1.15
N ALA A 148 -24.28 -8.50 -1.81
CA ALA A 148 -25.56 -8.01 -1.32
C ALA A 148 -26.71 -8.75 -2.03
N VAL A 149 -27.39 -9.62 -1.30
CA VAL A 149 -28.57 -10.35 -1.78
C VAL A 149 -29.82 -9.64 -1.28
N TRP A 150 -30.37 -8.75 -2.12
CA TRP A 150 -31.33 -7.74 -1.70
C TRP A 150 -32.38 -7.46 -2.78
N ASN A 151 -33.57 -7.02 -2.38
CA ASN A 151 -34.70 -6.75 -3.27
C ASN A 151 -34.75 -5.30 -3.82
N GLY A 152 -33.77 -4.44 -3.51
CA GLY A 152 -33.77 -3.06 -3.99
C GLY A 152 -34.67 -2.09 -3.22
N ARG A 153 -35.26 -2.48 -2.07
CA ARG A 153 -36.18 -1.64 -1.27
C ARG A 153 -35.55 -1.10 0.02
N ARG A 154 -36.03 0.05 0.52
CA ARG A 154 -35.57 0.65 1.80
C ARG A 154 -35.56 -0.37 2.95
N ALA A 155 -34.66 -0.16 3.91
CA ALA A 155 -34.70 -0.92 5.15
C ALA A 155 -36.01 -0.63 5.90
N ALA A 156 -36.69 -1.68 6.35
CA ALA A 156 -37.90 -1.56 7.16
C ALA A 156 -37.62 -1.11 8.62
N GLY A 157 -36.34 -0.97 8.99
CA GLY A 157 -35.87 -0.53 10.31
C GLY A 157 -34.34 -0.29 10.31
N THR A 158 -33.80 0.26 11.39
CA THR A 158 -32.35 0.53 11.55
C THR A 158 -31.55 -0.78 11.62
N GLY A 159 -30.47 -0.90 10.85
CA GLY A 159 -29.68 -2.14 10.79
C GLY A 159 -30.06 -3.10 9.68
N GLY A 160 -30.90 -2.67 8.73
CA GLY A 160 -31.29 -3.49 7.59
C GLY A 160 -30.19 -3.63 6.52
N THR A 161 -30.40 -4.54 5.56
CA THR A 161 -29.48 -4.81 4.45
C THR A 161 -29.08 -3.53 3.68
N ALA A 162 -30.02 -2.59 3.51
CA ALA A 162 -29.74 -1.31 2.85
C ALA A 162 -28.74 -0.43 3.62
N ASP A 163 -28.86 -0.32 4.94
CA ASP A 163 -27.94 0.46 5.79
C ASP A 163 -26.51 -0.09 5.71
N ILE A 164 -26.37 -1.41 5.64
CA ILE A 164 -25.07 -2.08 5.49
C ILE A 164 -24.49 -1.83 4.10
N ILE A 165 -25.31 -1.83 3.05
CA ILE A 165 -24.85 -1.48 1.70
C ILE A 165 -24.37 -0.02 1.65
N GLU A 166 -25.13 0.93 2.22
CA GLU A 166 -24.69 2.33 2.32
C GLU A 166 -23.39 2.48 3.11
N HIS A 167 -23.25 1.73 4.22
CA HIS A 167 -21.99 1.67 4.97
C HIS A 167 -20.85 1.18 4.08
N ALA A 168 -21.07 0.10 3.31
CA ALA A 168 -20.08 -0.46 2.40
C ALA A 168 -19.65 0.52 1.30
N LEU A 169 -20.59 1.26 0.70
CA LEU A 169 -20.29 2.29 -0.28
C LEU A 169 -19.48 3.45 0.35
N ARG A 170 -19.84 3.90 1.56
CA ARG A 170 -19.06 4.91 2.31
C ARG A 170 -17.66 4.44 2.69
N ARG A 171 -17.45 3.12 2.84
CA ARG A 171 -16.14 2.49 3.08
C ARG A 171 -15.41 2.12 1.79
N GLU A 172 -15.92 2.55 0.64
CA GLU A 172 -15.34 2.29 -0.69
C GLU A 172 -15.18 0.78 -0.97
N ARG A 173 -16.10 -0.04 -0.47
CA ARG A 173 -16.16 -1.48 -0.82
C ARG A 173 -16.85 -1.70 -2.15
N LEU A 174 -16.43 -2.75 -2.83
CA LEU A 174 -17.14 -3.22 -4.01
C LEU A 174 -18.40 -3.96 -3.55
N VAL A 175 -19.57 -3.37 -3.82
CA VAL A 175 -20.85 -3.98 -3.50
C VAL A 175 -21.42 -4.64 -4.76
N ILE A 176 -21.52 -5.96 -4.73
CA ILE A 176 -22.09 -6.76 -5.83
C ILE A 176 -23.52 -7.13 -5.44
N TRP A 177 -24.48 -6.61 -6.19
CA TRP A 177 -25.90 -6.80 -5.94
C TRP A 177 -26.45 -7.97 -6.76
N ILE A 178 -27.15 -8.87 -6.06
CA ILE A 178 -27.99 -9.92 -6.61
C ILE A 178 -29.42 -9.59 -6.22
N ASN A 179 -30.27 -9.35 -7.23
CA ASN A 179 -31.67 -8.99 -7.00
C ASN A 179 -32.48 -10.24 -6.63
N THR A 180 -33.07 -10.27 -5.44
CA THR A 180 -33.91 -11.40 -5.00
C THR A 180 -35.26 -11.48 -5.70
N GLU A 181 -35.76 -10.38 -6.28
CA GLU A 181 -37.02 -10.36 -7.04
C GLU A 181 -36.80 -10.78 -8.50
N HIS A 182 -35.57 -10.61 -9.01
CA HIS A 182 -35.16 -10.94 -10.38
C HIS A 182 -33.83 -11.68 -10.40
N PRO A 183 -33.74 -12.89 -9.81
CA PRO A 183 -32.49 -13.64 -9.72
C PRO A 183 -31.93 -14.09 -11.08
N GLU A 184 -32.76 -14.10 -12.13
CA GLU A 184 -32.35 -14.33 -13.52
C GLU A 184 -31.48 -13.20 -14.09
N THR A 185 -31.53 -12.02 -13.48
CA THR A 185 -30.70 -10.89 -13.93
C THR A 185 -29.25 -11.09 -13.48
N PRO A 186 -28.27 -10.79 -14.36
CA PRO A 186 -26.87 -10.94 -13.99
C PRO A 186 -26.53 -10.01 -12.82
N PRO A 187 -25.67 -10.45 -11.88
CA PRO A 187 -25.19 -9.61 -10.80
C PRO A 187 -24.64 -8.28 -11.32
N ARG A 188 -24.84 -7.20 -10.57
CA ARG A 188 -24.39 -5.85 -10.94
C ARG A 188 -23.57 -5.21 -9.82
N LEU A 189 -22.65 -4.32 -10.18
CA LEU A 189 -21.89 -3.54 -9.20
C LEU A 189 -22.68 -2.28 -8.83
N VAL A 190 -22.94 -2.07 -7.54
CA VAL A 190 -23.62 -0.86 -7.05
C VAL A 190 -22.63 0.29 -6.98
N ARG A 191 -23.01 1.44 -7.55
CA ARG A 191 -22.23 2.69 -7.48
C ARG A 191 -22.81 3.68 -6.49
N HIS A 192 -24.13 3.80 -6.50
CA HIS A 192 -24.86 4.73 -5.66
C HIS A 192 -26.25 4.20 -5.37
N ILE A 193 -26.77 4.55 -4.19
CA ILE A 193 -28.16 4.28 -3.82
C ILE A 193 -28.79 5.63 -3.46
N ALA A 194 -29.87 5.97 -4.16
CA ALA A 194 -30.70 7.11 -3.82
C ALA A 194 -32.10 6.63 -3.46
N TYR A 195 -32.75 7.34 -2.53
CA TYR A 195 -34.13 7.09 -2.16
C TYR A 195 -34.95 8.32 -2.49
N ALA A 196 -36.09 8.14 -3.17
CA ALA A 196 -37.04 9.22 -3.34
C ALA A 196 -37.62 9.62 -1.97
N ASP A 197 -37.93 10.89 -1.77
CA ASP A 197 -38.44 11.41 -0.49
C ASP A 197 -39.71 10.67 -0.01
N HIS A 198 -40.47 10.06 -0.92
CA HIS A 198 -41.78 9.43 -0.64
C HIS A 198 -41.93 8.01 -1.26
N GLY A 199 -40.84 7.35 -1.69
CA GLY A 199 -40.88 6.02 -2.32
C GLY A 199 -40.13 4.95 -1.53
N ASP A 200 -40.68 3.72 -1.52
CA ASP A 200 -40.04 2.55 -0.90
C ASP A 200 -38.96 1.90 -1.78
N GLU A 201 -38.99 2.18 -3.09
CA GLU A 201 -38.01 1.69 -4.07
C GLU A 201 -36.75 2.56 -4.08
N ALA A 202 -35.60 1.90 -4.03
CA ALA A 202 -34.32 2.56 -4.16
C ALA A 202 -33.98 2.74 -5.64
N LEU A 203 -33.52 3.94 -6.01
CA LEU A 203 -32.83 4.14 -7.27
C LEU A 203 -31.38 3.68 -7.09
N VAL A 204 -31.13 2.42 -7.50
CA VAL A 204 -29.81 1.81 -7.44
C VAL A 204 -29.08 2.06 -8.75
N GLU A 205 -28.08 2.94 -8.73
CA GLU A 205 -27.19 3.14 -9.87
C GLU A 205 -26.20 1.97 -9.92
N THR A 206 -26.22 1.25 -11.04
CA THR A 206 -25.39 0.05 -11.20
C THR A 206 -24.57 0.06 -12.47
N THR A 207 -23.43 -0.63 -12.43
CA THR A 207 -22.61 -0.93 -13.61
C THR A 207 -22.44 -2.43 -13.77
N GLU A 208 -21.99 -2.87 -14.93
CA GLU A 208 -21.60 -4.27 -15.11
C GLU A 208 -20.43 -4.64 -14.19
N LEU A 209 -20.30 -5.93 -13.88
CA LEU A 209 -19.12 -6.39 -13.16
C LEU A 209 -17.87 -6.11 -14.01
N PRO A 210 -16.79 -5.62 -13.39
CA PRO A 210 -15.52 -5.49 -14.07
C PRO A 210 -15.04 -6.80 -14.70
N THR A 211 -14.35 -6.69 -15.83
CA THR A 211 -13.66 -7.82 -16.48
C THR A 211 -12.16 -7.83 -16.20
N GLN A 212 -11.63 -6.73 -15.65
CA GLN A 212 -10.22 -6.60 -15.31
C GLN A 212 -9.99 -6.84 -13.83
N ALA A 213 -8.96 -7.62 -13.51
CA ALA A 213 -8.57 -7.90 -12.12
C ALA A 213 -8.29 -6.63 -11.31
N LYS A 214 -7.73 -5.57 -11.92
CA LYS A 214 -7.42 -4.30 -11.26
C LYS A 214 -8.67 -3.59 -10.70
N GLU A 215 -9.78 -3.68 -11.43
CA GLU A 215 -11.05 -3.05 -11.07
C GLU A 215 -11.84 -3.91 -10.09
N LEU A 216 -11.65 -5.24 -10.14
CA LEU A 216 -12.30 -6.19 -9.25
C LEU A 216 -11.58 -6.32 -7.90
N SER A 217 -10.26 -6.54 -7.87
CA SER A 217 -9.47 -6.47 -6.63
C SER A 217 -8.12 -5.81 -6.92
N LEU A 218 -7.98 -4.56 -6.48
CA LEU A 218 -6.75 -3.79 -6.66
C LEU A 218 -5.57 -4.47 -5.96
N GLY A 219 -5.79 -5.02 -4.75
CA GLY A 219 -4.75 -5.73 -4.00
C GLY A 219 -4.26 -6.98 -4.74
N PHE A 220 -5.17 -7.77 -5.33
CA PHE A 220 -4.80 -8.93 -6.13
C PHE A 220 -3.95 -8.51 -7.34
N HIS A 221 -4.39 -7.47 -8.05
CA HIS A 221 -3.64 -6.94 -9.20
C HIS A 221 -2.25 -6.46 -8.81
N GLN A 222 -2.10 -5.75 -7.69
CA GLN A 222 -0.81 -5.27 -7.19
C GLN A 222 0.11 -6.42 -6.76
N GLN A 223 -0.39 -7.39 -5.99
CA GLN A 223 0.39 -8.57 -5.59
C GLN A 223 0.81 -9.39 -6.81
N SER A 224 -0.09 -9.58 -7.77
CA SER A 224 0.23 -10.27 -9.02
C SER A 224 1.26 -9.52 -9.86
N ALA A 225 1.14 -8.19 -9.97
CA ALA A 225 2.12 -7.36 -10.66
C ALA A 225 3.51 -7.46 -10.00
N TYR A 226 3.57 -7.59 -8.67
CA TYR A 226 4.82 -7.82 -7.94
C TYR A 226 5.42 -9.20 -8.23
N PHE A 227 4.64 -10.28 -8.13
CA PHE A 227 5.12 -11.65 -8.33
C PHE A 227 5.46 -11.99 -9.79
N CYS A 228 4.83 -11.30 -10.75
CA CYS A 228 5.02 -11.49 -12.18
C CYS A 228 5.80 -10.37 -12.85
N ASP A 229 6.50 -9.52 -12.08
CA ASP A 229 7.19 -8.37 -12.63
C ASP A 229 8.35 -8.80 -13.57
N CYS A 230 8.18 -8.56 -14.87
CA CYS A 230 9.19 -8.88 -15.90
C CYS A 230 10.46 -8.04 -15.79
N ALA A 231 10.47 -6.99 -14.96
CA ALA A 231 11.64 -6.15 -14.73
C ALA A 231 12.63 -6.77 -13.74
N LEU A 232 12.29 -7.90 -13.13
CA LEU A 232 13.12 -8.64 -12.20
C LEU A 232 14.27 -9.35 -12.93
N ASP A 233 15.50 -9.14 -12.44
CA ASP A 233 16.69 -9.88 -12.88
C ASP A 233 17.02 -10.93 -11.82
N GLU A 234 16.68 -12.19 -12.10
CA GLU A 234 16.85 -13.30 -11.15
C GLU A 234 18.29 -13.44 -10.66
N ARG A 235 19.28 -13.22 -11.53
CA ARG A 235 20.71 -13.31 -11.14
C ARG A 235 21.07 -12.25 -10.11
N ARG A 236 20.53 -11.04 -10.27
CA ARG A 236 20.76 -9.95 -9.33
C ARG A 236 20.05 -10.21 -7.99
N VAL A 237 18.86 -10.77 -8.02
CA VAL A 237 18.13 -11.17 -6.81
C VAL A 237 18.89 -12.25 -6.06
N GLU A 238 19.37 -13.29 -6.75
CA GLU A 238 20.17 -14.36 -6.14
C GLU A 238 21.47 -13.83 -5.52
N ALA A 239 22.19 -12.95 -6.23
CA ALA A 239 23.41 -12.32 -5.70
C ALA A 239 23.12 -11.48 -4.45
N THR A 240 22.04 -10.69 -4.47
CA THR A 240 21.61 -9.87 -3.33
C THR A 240 21.18 -10.75 -2.15
N ALA A 241 20.43 -11.82 -2.41
CA ALA A 241 20.02 -12.79 -1.39
C ALA A 241 21.23 -13.48 -0.76
N ALA A 242 22.24 -13.85 -1.57
CA ALA A 242 23.48 -14.45 -1.07
C ALA A 242 24.28 -13.47 -0.18
N GLU A 243 24.39 -12.20 -0.57
CA GLU A 243 25.05 -11.16 0.23
C GLU A 243 24.32 -10.94 1.56
N VAL A 244 23.00 -10.77 1.53
CA VAL A 244 22.17 -10.56 2.72
C VAL A 244 22.24 -11.77 3.64
N ARG A 245 22.14 -12.99 3.09
CA ARG A 245 22.31 -14.25 3.82
C ARG A 245 23.67 -14.27 4.53
N GLN A 246 24.76 -14.01 3.80
CA GLN A 246 26.10 -14.03 4.36
C GLN A 246 26.28 -12.98 5.46
N ARG A 247 25.74 -11.77 5.27
CA ARG A 247 25.81 -10.71 6.27
C ARG A 247 25.03 -11.08 7.54
N PHE A 248 23.82 -11.60 7.38
CA PHE A 248 22.95 -11.99 8.49
C PHE A 248 23.54 -13.16 9.27
N THR A 249 24.03 -14.21 8.60
CA THR A 249 24.65 -15.37 9.27
C THR A 249 25.95 -14.99 9.99
N ARG A 250 26.77 -14.09 9.42
CA ARG A 250 27.95 -13.54 10.12
C ARG A 250 27.57 -12.75 11.37
N ALA A 251 26.51 -11.94 11.31
CA ALA A 251 26.01 -11.21 12.47
C ALA A 251 25.51 -12.18 13.56
N ALA A 252 24.75 -13.21 13.18
CA ALA A 252 24.28 -14.26 14.07
C ALA A 252 25.43 -15.04 14.73
N ALA A 253 26.45 -15.43 13.95
CA ALA A 253 27.63 -16.11 14.45
C ALA A 253 28.42 -15.23 15.44
N LYS A 254 28.62 -13.95 15.13
CA LYS A 254 29.27 -12.99 16.03
C LYS A 254 28.49 -12.79 17.33
N ALA A 255 27.16 -12.84 17.27
CA ALA A 255 26.30 -12.76 18.45
C ALA A 255 26.31 -14.05 19.30
N GLY A 256 26.82 -15.17 18.76
CA GLY A 256 26.83 -16.48 19.42
C GLY A 256 25.50 -17.21 19.31
N VAL A 257 24.72 -16.97 18.25
CA VAL A 257 23.49 -17.70 17.96
C VAL A 257 23.85 -19.10 17.45
N PRO A 258 23.18 -20.18 17.92
CA PRO A 258 23.48 -21.53 17.45
C PRO A 258 23.34 -21.68 15.93
N GLU A 259 24.21 -22.46 15.32
CA GLU A 259 24.16 -22.76 13.89
C GLU A 259 22.83 -23.46 13.54
N GLY A 260 22.20 -23.05 12.44
CA GLY A 260 20.89 -23.56 12.03
C GLY A 260 19.68 -23.05 12.83
N ALA A 261 19.88 -22.29 13.91
CA ALA A 261 18.74 -21.78 14.69
C ALA A 261 17.86 -20.78 13.92
N LEU A 262 18.40 -20.15 12.87
CA LEU A 262 17.73 -19.12 12.07
C LEU A 262 17.42 -19.55 10.63
N THR A 263 17.45 -20.86 10.35
CA THR A 263 17.23 -21.39 8.99
C THR A 263 15.90 -20.93 8.42
N GLY A 264 14.83 -20.90 9.22
CA GLY A 264 13.52 -20.42 8.79
C GLY A 264 13.53 -18.99 8.25
N VAL A 265 14.29 -18.08 8.86
CA VAL A 265 14.46 -16.68 8.39
C VAL A 265 15.24 -16.64 7.09
N VAL A 266 16.35 -17.38 7.03
CA VAL A 266 17.25 -17.39 5.87
C VAL A 266 16.60 -17.99 4.62
N GLU A 267 15.74 -18.98 4.79
CA GLU A 267 15.06 -19.66 3.67
C GLU A 267 13.75 -18.97 3.27
N SER A 268 13.02 -18.38 4.22
CA SER A 268 11.69 -17.81 3.94
C SER A 268 11.74 -16.31 3.66
N ILE A 269 12.47 -15.51 4.47
CA ILE A 269 12.41 -14.04 4.41
C ILE A 269 13.48 -13.48 3.47
N VAL A 270 14.71 -13.99 3.51
CA VAL A 270 15.84 -13.40 2.76
C VAL A 270 15.62 -13.37 1.23
N PRO A 271 15.11 -14.43 0.57
CA PRO A 271 14.87 -14.39 -0.87
C PRO A 271 13.84 -13.32 -1.26
N GLU A 272 12.75 -13.22 -0.51
CA GLU A 272 11.67 -12.25 -0.77
C GLU A 272 12.10 -10.82 -0.43
N PHE A 273 12.92 -10.63 0.61
CA PHE A 273 13.56 -9.34 0.90
C PHE A 273 14.44 -8.90 -0.26
N ALA A 274 15.30 -9.78 -0.79
CA ALA A 274 16.18 -9.46 -1.90
C ALA A 274 15.40 -9.10 -3.18
N ARG A 275 14.30 -9.79 -3.44
CA ARG A 275 13.37 -9.47 -4.53
C ARG A 275 12.78 -8.08 -4.37
N ALA A 276 12.18 -7.80 -3.21
CA ALA A 276 11.57 -6.50 -2.92
C ALA A 276 12.59 -5.36 -2.99
N ASP A 277 13.79 -5.52 -2.42
CA ASP A 277 14.83 -4.49 -2.45
C ASP A 277 15.36 -4.23 -3.87
N CYS A 278 15.55 -5.28 -4.69
CA CYS A 278 15.95 -5.13 -6.09
C CYS A 278 14.93 -4.34 -6.91
N LEU A 279 13.64 -4.67 -6.78
CA LEU A 279 12.57 -3.97 -7.47
C LEU A 279 12.42 -2.53 -6.97
N ALA A 280 12.47 -2.31 -5.65
CA ALA A 280 12.43 -0.99 -5.04
C ALA A 280 13.53 -0.08 -5.59
N LEU A 281 14.79 -0.55 -5.62
CA LEU A 281 15.91 0.22 -6.16
C LEU A 281 15.76 0.54 -7.65
N ARG A 282 15.24 -0.42 -8.43
CA ARG A 282 15.01 -0.24 -9.87
C ARG A 282 13.94 0.81 -10.15
N TYR A 283 12.79 0.71 -9.49
CA TYR A 283 11.69 1.64 -9.68
C TYR A 283 11.97 3.00 -9.07
N GLN A 284 12.71 3.07 -7.96
CA GLN A 284 13.26 4.33 -7.44
C GLN A 284 14.09 5.04 -8.51
N TRP A 285 15.04 4.32 -9.12
CA TRP A 285 15.91 4.91 -10.13
C TRP A 285 15.12 5.39 -11.35
N ARG A 286 14.18 4.59 -11.86
CA ARG A 286 13.31 4.97 -13.00
C ARG A 286 12.47 6.20 -12.69
N HIS A 287 11.85 6.24 -11.52
CA HIS A 287 11.06 7.38 -11.07
C HIS A 287 11.92 8.66 -10.97
N VAL A 288 13.06 8.57 -10.27
CA VAL A 288 13.99 9.69 -10.09
C VAL A 288 14.57 10.15 -11.44
N LEU A 289 14.78 9.23 -12.39
CA LEU A 289 15.23 9.54 -13.74
C LEU A 289 14.17 10.32 -14.53
N VAL A 290 12.91 9.88 -14.54
CA VAL A 290 11.82 10.58 -15.24
C VAL A 290 11.65 11.98 -14.70
N VAL A 291 11.47 12.08 -13.38
CA VAL A 291 11.18 13.33 -12.71
C VAL A 291 12.28 14.37 -12.92
N ASN A 292 13.55 13.99 -12.68
CA ASN A 292 14.67 14.91 -12.91
C ASN A 292 14.96 15.11 -14.41
N GLY A 293 14.68 14.10 -15.22
CA GLY A 293 14.86 14.10 -16.67
C GLY A 293 13.99 15.16 -17.33
N VAL A 294 12.70 15.22 -16.96
CA VAL A 294 11.76 16.24 -17.48
C VAL A 294 12.29 17.65 -17.24
N LEU A 295 12.70 17.98 -16.00
CA LEU A 295 13.22 19.30 -15.66
C LEU A 295 14.52 19.63 -16.41
N ARG A 296 15.44 18.66 -16.53
CA ARG A 296 16.72 18.87 -17.23
C ARG A 296 16.54 18.99 -18.74
N ILE A 297 15.66 18.20 -19.34
CA ILE A 297 15.36 18.26 -20.78
C ILE A 297 14.71 19.61 -21.11
N ALA A 298 13.76 20.08 -20.29
CA ALA A 298 13.16 21.39 -20.47
C ALA A 298 14.19 22.53 -20.41
N ALA A 299 15.09 22.53 -19.41
CA ALA A 299 16.15 23.53 -19.32
C ALA A 299 17.16 23.45 -20.49
N SER A 300 17.51 22.25 -20.93
CA SER A 300 18.35 22.05 -22.11
C SER A 300 17.67 22.56 -23.38
N ALA A 301 16.37 22.35 -23.54
CA ALA A 301 15.60 22.86 -24.68
C ALA A 301 15.66 24.39 -24.74
N VAL A 302 15.39 25.06 -23.61
CA VAL A 302 15.50 26.54 -23.51
C VAL A 302 16.93 27.01 -23.79
N THR A 303 17.93 26.27 -23.31
CA THR A 303 19.35 26.60 -23.56
C THR A 303 19.68 26.52 -25.05
N VAL A 304 19.23 25.46 -25.74
CA VAL A 304 19.43 25.27 -27.18
C VAL A 304 18.68 26.33 -27.99
N ALA A 305 17.42 26.61 -27.64
CA ALA A 305 16.63 27.65 -28.31
C ALA A 305 17.28 29.03 -28.15
N THR A 306 17.71 29.38 -26.94
CA THR A 306 18.42 30.64 -26.68
C THR A 306 19.73 30.73 -27.48
N PHE A 307 20.49 29.64 -27.54
CA PHE A 307 21.72 29.57 -28.34
C PHE A 307 21.43 29.75 -29.84
N GLN A 308 20.40 29.08 -30.36
CA GLN A 308 19.99 29.19 -31.75
C GLN A 308 19.60 30.62 -32.11
N VAL A 309 18.74 31.26 -31.31
CA VAL A 309 18.24 32.62 -31.59
C VAL A 309 19.38 33.65 -31.56
N LEU A 310 20.32 33.54 -30.62
CA LEU A 310 21.39 34.52 -30.47
C LEU A 310 22.55 34.34 -31.47
N PHE A 311 22.94 33.10 -31.77
CA PHE A 311 24.14 32.84 -32.56
C PHE A 311 23.85 32.43 -34.01
N PHE A 312 22.69 31.85 -34.28
CA PHE A 312 22.34 31.20 -35.54
C PHE A 312 20.87 31.44 -35.94
N PRO A 313 20.41 32.71 -36.06
CA PRO A 313 19.00 33.03 -36.27
C PRO A 313 18.44 32.43 -37.57
N GLU A 314 19.26 32.32 -38.62
CA GLU A 314 18.87 31.79 -39.92
C GLU A 314 18.73 30.25 -39.95
N HIS A 315 19.28 29.55 -38.96
CA HIS A 315 19.26 28.08 -38.91
C HIS A 315 18.02 27.53 -38.20
N LEU A 316 16.84 27.79 -38.79
CA LEU A 316 15.53 27.38 -38.24
C LEU A 316 15.40 25.86 -37.98
N TRP A 317 16.18 25.02 -38.66
CA TRP A 317 16.18 23.57 -38.42
C TRP A 317 16.57 23.19 -36.99
N LEU A 318 17.32 24.05 -36.27
CA LEU A 318 17.69 23.83 -34.87
C LEU A 318 16.47 23.85 -33.92
N ILE A 319 15.35 24.46 -34.32
CA ILE A 319 14.07 24.37 -33.59
C ILE A 319 13.58 22.91 -33.52
N ALA A 320 13.98 22.06 -34.47
CA ALA A 320 13.66 20.64 -34.40
C ALA A 320 14.22 19.97 -33.13
N LEU A 321 15.36 20.44 -32.60
CA LEU A 321 15.91 19.94 -31.34
C LEU A 321 15.00 20.24 -30.14
N GLU A 322 14.36 21.41 -30.14
CA GLU A 322 13.38 21.79 -29.12
C GLU A 322 12.12 20.92 -29.22
N ILE A 323 11.60 20.71 -30.43
CA ILE A 323 10.46 19.82 -30.67
C ILE A 323 10.78 18.40 -30.19
N VAL A 324 11.97 17.88 -30.51
CA VAL A 324 12.43 16.57 -30.03
C VAL A 324 12.51 16.54 -28.50
N ALA A 325 13.00 17.61 -27.86
CA ALA A 325 13.04 17.70 -26.40
C ALA A 325 11.63 17.70 -25.77
N MET A 326 10.67 18.43 -26.34
CA MET A 326 9.28 18.43 -25.90
C MET A 326 8.62 17.05 -26.06
N LEU A 327 8.84 16.39 -27.21
CA LEU A 327 8.37 15.02 -27.44
C LEU A 327 9.01 14.03 -26.44
N ALA A 328 10.28 14.21 -26.10
CA ALA A 328 10.96 13.40 -25.09
C ALA A 328 10.35 13.60 -23.68
N VAL A 329 10.00 14.83 -23.30
CA VAL A 329 9.29 15.12 -22.05
C VAL A 329 7.93 14.41 -22.02
N LEU A 330 7.15 14.52 -23.10
CA LEU A 330 5.85 13.84 -23.22
C LEU A 330 5.99 12.32 -23.16
N GLY A 331 7.01 11.76 -23.83
CA GLY A 331 7.32 10.33 -23.80
C GLY A 331 7.72 9.83 -22.41
N LEU A 332 8.56 10.58 -21.69
CA LEU A 332 8.95 10.27 -20.31
C LEU A 332 7.75 10.33 -19.36
N TRP A 333 6.89 11.35 -19.51
CA TRP A 333 5.67 11.49 -18.72
C TRP A 333 4.69 10.33 -18.98
N TRP A 334 4.45 10.01 -20.25
CA TRP A 334 3.57 8.92 -20.66
C TRP A 334 4.08 7.57 -20.14
N GLY A 335 5.38 7.30 -20.27
CA GLY A 335 6.03 6.09 -19.77
C GLY A 335 5.98 5.98 -18.24
N GLY A 336 6.20 7.09 -17.53
CA GLY A 336 6.09 7.14 -16.07
C GLY A 336 4.68 6.81 -15.57
N ARG A 337 3.65 7.35 -16.26
CA ARG A 337 2.24 7.10 -15.93
C ARG A 337 1.81 5.67 -16.23
N HIS A 338 2.15 5.12 -17.39
CA HIS A 338 1.76 3.75 -17.77
C HIS A 338 2.52 2.69 -16.98
N GLY A 339 3.76 2.97 -16.60
CA GLY A 339 4.59 2.06 -15.83
C GLY A 339 4.28 2.00 -14.34
N ALA A 340 3.49 2.95 -13.81
CA ALA A 340 3.19 3.10 -12.39
C ALA A 340 4.44 3.02 -11.49
N TRP A 341 5.59 3.53 -11.96
CA TRP A 341 6.89 3.33 -11.31
C TRP A 341 6.96 3.93 -9.91
N HIS A 342 6.20 4.99 -9.65
CA HIS A 342 6.09 5.59 -8.33
C HIS A 342 5.40 4.65 -7.33
N GLU A 343 4.22 4.16 -7.69
CA GLU A 343 3.42 3.24 -6.87
C GLU A 343 4.20 1.94 -6.60
N LYS A 344 4.80 1.34 -7.63
CA LYS A 344 5.63 0.14 -7.49
C LYS A 344 6.82 0.38 -6.55
N TRP A 345 7.56 1.48 -6.73
CA TRP A 345 8.67 1.83 -5.86
C TRP A 345 8.24 1.89 -4.39
N LEU A 346 7.09 2.53 -4.09
CA LEU A 346 6.62 2.65 -2.71
C LEU A 346 6.22 1.31 -2.11
N HIS A 347 5.48 0.48 -2.85
CA HIS A 347 5.08 -0.85 -2.39
C HIS A 347 6.28 -1.76 -2.15
N ASP A 348 7.21 -1.83 -3.11
CA ASP A 348 8.41 -2.65 -3.01
C ASP A 348 9.32 -2.17 -1.86
N ARG A 349 9.43 -0.84 -1.68
CA ARG A 349 10.21 -0.26 -0.58
C ARG A 349 9.59 -0.58 0.78
N PHE A 350 8.28 -0.48 0.91
CA PHE A 350 7.56 -0.83 2.12
C PHE A 350 7.73 -2.31 2.46
N LEU A 351 7.54 -3.19 1.48
CA LEU A 351 7.72 -4.63 1.66
C LEU A 351 9.17 -4.97 2.05
N ALA A 352 10.16 -4.40 1.35
CA ALA A 352 11.56 -4.61 1.68
C ALA A 352 11.88 -4.18 3.12
N GLU A 353 11.36 -3.02 3.55
CA GLU A 353 11.57 -2.52 4.91
C GLU A 353 10.90 -3.40 5.97
N GLN A 354 9.67 -3.84 5.72
CA GLN A 354 8.94 -4.77 6.58
C GLN A 354 9.67 -6.10 6.72
N LEU A 355 10.10 -6.71 5.61
CA LEU A 355 10.85 -7.97 5.62
C LEU A 355 12.22 -7.80 6.28
N ARG A 356 12.86 -6.64 6.12
CA ARG A 356 14.13 -6.33 6.79
C ARG A 356 13.99 -6.31 8.31
N ALA A 357 12.92 -5.70 8.82
CA ALA A 357 12.62 -5.74 10.25
C ALA A 357 12.22 -7.15 10.70
N ALA A 358 11.42 -7.86 9.90
CA ALA A 358 10.96 -9.23 10.18
C ALA A 358 12.12 -10.21 10.38
N MET A 359 13.22 -10.08 9.62
CA MET A 359 14.43 -10.92 9.80
C MET A 359 14.93 -10.96 11.25
N PHE A 360 14.71 -9.91 12.03
CA PHE A 360 15.14 -9.80 13.42
C PHE A 360 14.00 -10.00 14.42
N THR A 361 12.82 -9.45 14.13
CA THR A 361 11.69 -9.52 15.07
C THR A 361 11.08 -10.91 15.18
N VAL A 362 11.04 -11.71 14.10
CA VAL A 362 10.53 -13.11 14.19
C VAL A 362 11.38 -13.94 15.17
N VAL A 363 12.68 -13.69 15.22
CA VAL A 363 13.62 -14.38 16.12
C VAL A 363 13.38 -14.02 17.59
N ALA A 364 12.98 -12.77 17.86
CA ALA A 364 12.66 -12.30 19.21
C ALA A 364 11.34 -12.87 19.76
N GLY A 365 10.49 -13.42 18.88
CA GLY A 365 9.09 -13.72 19.20
C GLY A 365 8.14 -12.54 18.93
N ALA A 366 8.66 -11.42 18.41
CA ALA A 366 7.98 -10.13 18.29
C ALA A 366 6.93 -10.09 17.18
N HIS A 367 6.87 -11.15 16.38
CA HIS A 367 5.83 -11.33 15.38
C HIS A 367 4.61 -12.10 15.92
N ARG A 368 4.65 -12.57 17.17
CA ARG A 368 3.51 -13.21 17.83
C ARG A 368 2.54 -12.13 18.31
N GLY A 369 1.49 -11.90 17.52
CA GLY A 369 0.35 -11.10 17.96
C GLY A 369 0.58 -9.60 17.86
N ALA A 370 0.89 -9.09 16.66
CA ALA A 370 0.44 -7.75 16.35
C ALA A 370 -1.09 -7.74 16.56
N PRO A 371 -1.64 -6.90 17.46
CA PRO A 371 -3.07 -6.75 17.57
C PRO A 371 -3.63 -6.39 16.20
N ASP A 372 -4.87 -6.82 15.95
CA ASP A 372 -5.69 -6.50 14.76
C ASP A 372 -5.92 -4.99 14.54
N ASP A 373 -5.28 -4.14 15.36
CA ASP A 373 -5.44 -2.71 15.43
C ASP A 373 -4.20 -2.00 14.87
N ARG A 374 -4.43 -1.37 13.71
CA ARG A 374 -3.61 -0.41 12.95
C ARG A 374 -3.32 -0.87 11.52
N THR A 375 -4.40 -1.20 10.83
CA THR A 375 -4.83 -0.37 9.71
C THR A 375 -4.10 0.98 9.71
N LEU A 376 -3.38 1.23 8.62
CA LEU A 376 -2.85 2.56 8.26
C LEU A 376 -3.87 3.60 8.75
N ALA A 377 -3.50 4.63 9.51
CA ALA A 377 -4.46 5.45 10.30
C ALA A 377 -5.65 6.02 9.48
N PHE A 378 -5.54 5.99 8.16
CA PHE A 378 -6.51 6.41 7.16
C PHE A 378 -7.09 5.28 6.28
N TYR A 379 -6.52 4.07 6.28
CA TYR A 379 -7.04 2.90 5.59
C TYR A 379 -7.91 2.08 6.52
N ARG A 380 -9.24 2.21 6.41
CA ARG A 380 -10.17 1.38 7.18
C ARG A 380 -10.68 0.23 6.34
N GLY A 381 -9.78 -0.67 5.92
CA GLY A 381 -10.09 -1.83 5.08
C GLY A 381 -9.43 -3.14 5.51
N PRO A 382 -9.77 -4.27 4.85
CA PRO A 382 -9.18 -5.58 5.12
C PRO A 382 -7.66 -5.53 4.93
N ARG A 383 -6.91 -6.44 5.57
CA ARG A 383 -5.44 -6.40 5.56
C ARG A 383 -4.88 -6.17 4.16
N HIS A 384 -4.11 -5.09 3.99
CA HIS A 384 -3.47 -4.76 2.73
C HIS A 384 -2.53 -5.90 2.31
N TRP A 385 -2.43 -6.19 1.01
CA TRP A 385 -1.66 -7.33 0.50
C TRP A 385 -0.19 -7.34 0.99
N LEU A 386 0.43 -6.15 1.09
CA LEU A 386 1.77 -5.97 1.64
C LEU A 386 1.91 -6.51 3.08
N THR A 387 0.95 -6.19 3.96
CA THR A 387 0.94 -6.68 5.34
C THR A 387 0.70 -8.18 5.40
N HIS A 388 -0.22 -8.70 4.57
CA HIS A 388 -0.49 -10.13 4.50
C HIS A 388 0.75 -10.94 4.04
N VAL A 389 1.46 -10.49 3.01
CA VAL A 389 2.69 -11.13 2.53
C VAL A 389 3.77 -11.17 3.62
N GLY A 390 3.98 -10.04 4.32
CA GLY A 390 4.90 -9.96 5.45
C GLY A 390 4.58 -10.93 6.57
N ASP A 391 3.33 -10.91 7.02
CA ASP A 391 2.83 -11.75 8.11
C ASP A 391 2.93 -13.24 7.74
N ALA A 392 2.56 -13.61 6.51
CA ALA A 392 2.64 -14.98 6.04
C ALA A 392 4.09 -15.50 6.00
N LEU A 393 5.04 -14.67 5.52
CA LEU A 393 6.46 -15.03 5.49
C LEU A 393 7.07 -15.11 6.89
N ALA A 394 6.67 -14.22 7.78
CA ALA A 394 7.11 -14.26 9.16
C ALA A 394 6.57 -15.48 9.91
N ALA A 395 5.30 -15.83 9.71
CA ALA A 395 4.71 -17.06 10.24
C ALA A 395 5.40 -18.32 9.66
N GLN A 396 5.73 -18.32 8.37
CA GLN A 396 6.51 -19.40 7.75
C GLN A 396 7.91 -19.51 8.36
N ALA A 397 8.61 -18.38 8.52
CA ALA A 397 9.94 -18.34 9.11
C ALA A 397 9.95 -18.85 10.55
N GLN A 398 8.92 -18.51 11.35
CA GLN A 398 8.79 -18.94 12.75
C GLN A 398 8.84 -20.48 12.90
N ARG A 399 8.34 -21.24 11.92
CA ARG A 399 8.35 -22.71 11.94
C ARG A 399 9.76 -23.32 11.85
N GLY A 400 10.72 -22.58 11.29
CA GLY A 400 12.11 -23.00 11.13
C GLY A 400 13.08 -22.33 12.10
N ILE A 401 12.59 -21.72 13.18
CA ILE A 401 13.43 -21.08 14.20
C ILE A 401 13.52 -21.96 15.44
N SER A 402 14.74 -22.22 15.89
CA SER A 402 14.99 -22.89 17.18
C SER A 402 15.12 -21.86 18.30
N PRO A 403 14.79 -22.21 19.56
CA PRO A 403 14.94 -21.30 20.69
C PRO A 403 16.37 -20.73 20.82
N VAL A 404 16.48 -19.40 20.81
CA VAL A 404 17.76 -18.69 20.96
C VAL A 404 17.89 -18.18 22.39
N PRO A 405 19.02 -18.41 23.09
CA PRO A 405 19.22 -17.88 24.44
C PRO A 405 19.22 -16.34 24.45
N LEU A 406 18.79 -15.73 25.56
CA LEU A 406 18.61 -14.28 25.67
C LEU A 406 19.88 -13.47 25.36
N GLY A 407 21.05 -13.92 25.83
CA GLY A 407 22.32 -13.22 25.60
C GLY A 407 22.69 -13.08 24.11
N PRO A 408 22.76 -14.18 23.36
CA PRO A 408 22.91 -14.16 21.91
C PRO A 408 21.82 -13.38 21.17
N LEU A 409 20.55 -13.55 21.55
CA LEU A 409 19.44 -12.82 20.94
C LEU A 409 19.60 -11.31 21.10
N ARG A 410 19.93 -10.86 22.32
CA ARG A 410 20.18 -9.45 22.63
C ARG A 410 21.31 -8.87 21.79
N ARG A 411 22.45 -9.56 21.68
CA ARG A 411 23.58 -9.13 20.83
C ARG A 411 23.19 -9.07 19.35
N LEU A 412 22.40 -10.03 18.86
CA LEU A 412 21.93 -10.02 17.48
C LEU A 412 21.03 -8.79 17.19
N LEU A 413 20.07 -8.50 18.07
CA LEU A 413 19.15 -7.37 17.90
C LEU A 413 19.86 -6.02 18.05
N VAL A 414 20.71 -5.88 19.07
CA VAL A 414 21.41 -4.61 19.37
C VAL A 414 22.52 -4.35 18.35
N ASP A 415 23.50 -5.25 18.24
CA ASP A 415 24.68 -5.01 17.42
C ASP A 415 24.45 -5.36 15.94
N GLY A 416 23.62 -6.37 15.66
CA GLY A 416 23.33 -6.84 14.29
C GLY A 416 22.26 -6.02 13.57
N TRP A 417 21.36 -5.35 14.31
CA TRP A 417 20.26 -4.59 13.72
C TRP A 417 20.21 -3.13 14.18
N MET A 418 19.94 -2.85 15.46
CA MET A 418 19.66 -1.48 15.93
C MET A 418 20.85 -0.53 15.75
N LYS A 419 22.06 -0.93 16.18
CA LYS A 419 23.28 -0.11 16.01
C LYS A 419 23.70 0.03 14.54
N ASP A 420 23.49 -0.99 13.73
CA ASP A 420 23.74 -0.91 12.27
C ASP A 420 22.81 0.12 11.60
N GLN A 421 21.52 0.10 11.98
CA GLN A 421 20.52 1.06 11.49
C GLN A 421 20.81 2.47 11.97
N GLN A 422 21.15 2.66 13.24
CA GLN A 422 21.61 3.94 13.76
C GLN A 422 22.77 4.49 12.91
N ALA A 423 23.82 3.70 12.69
CA ALA A 423 24.98 4.11 11.91
C ALA A 423 24.63 4.44 10.45
N PHE A 424 23.67 3.72 9.85
CA PHE A 424 23.14 4.05 8.53
C PHE A 424 22.47 5.43 8.52
N HIS A 425 21.57 5.71 9.46
CA HIS A 425 20.86 6.99 9.52
C HIS A 425 21.80 8.17 9.80
N GLU A 426 22.82 8.01 10.64
CA GLU A 426 23.85 9.03 10.86
C GLU A 426 24.62 9.36 9.57
N ARG A 427 25.03 8.32 8.81
CA ARG A 427 25.70 8.51 7.51
C ARG A 427 24.75 9.17 6.50
N ASN A 428 23.49 8.75 6.46
CA ASN A 428 22.49 9.32 5.55
C ASN A 428 22.23 10.80 5.87
N ALA A 429 22.07 11.16 7.14
CA ALA A 429 21.90 12.55 7.58
C ALA A 429 23.05 13.44 7.10
N ARG A 430 24.31 13.02 7.37
CA ARG A 430 25.50 13.77 6.94
C ARG A 430 25.58 13.90 5.42
N ARG A 431 25.28 12.82 4.69
CA ARG A 431 25.29 12.82 3.22
C ARG A 431 24.24 13.78 2.66
N LYS A 432 23.01 13.75 3.18
CA LYS A 432 21.89 14.58 2.72
C LYS A 432 22.10 16.06 3.05
N ALA A 433 22.58 16.37 4.25
CA ALA A 433 22.95 17.74 4.63
C ALA A 433 24.04 18.33 3.71
N ARG A 434 25.09 17.57 3.41
CA ARG A 434 26.14 17.99 2.46
C ARG A 434 25.59 18.22 1.05
N GLN A 435 24.69 17.35 0.59
CA GLN A 435 24.03 17.51 -0.71
C GLN A 435 23.16 18.76 -0.76
N ALA A 436 22.40 19.04 0.31
CA ALA A 436 21.56 20.23 0.41
C ALA A 436 22.42 21.50 0.33
N HIS A 437 23.47 21.57 1.14
CA HIS A 437 24.39 22.71 1.17
C HIS A 437 25.10 22.93 -0.17
N SER A 438 25.54 21.84 -0.83
CA SER A 438 26.16 21.94 -2.15
C SER A 438 25.20 22.49 -3.22
N ARG A 439 23.95 22.03 -3.23
CA ARG A 439 22.94 22.51 -4.19
C ARG A 439 22.50 23.94 -3.93
N HIS A 440 22.40 24.33 -2.67
CA HIS A 440 22.11 25.70 -2.29
C HIS A 440 23.21 26.66 -2.78
N ARG A 441 24.49 26.30 -2.54
CA ARG A 441 25.64 27.07 -3.08
C ARG A 441 25.62 27.15 -4.60
N MET A 442 25.29 26.05 -5.29
CA MET A 442 25.18 26.03 -6.75
C MET A 442 24.05 26.95 -7.25
N GLY A 443 22.87 26.93 -6.61
CA GLY A 443 21.77 27.83 -6.93
C GLY A 443 22.15 29.31 -6.73
N PHE A 444 22.82 29.63 -5.62
CA PHE A 444 23.32 30.98 -5.37
C PHE A 444 24.39 31.43 -6.37
N ALA A 445 25.31 30.54 -6.75
CA ALA A 445 26.33 30.84 -7.75
C ALA A 445 25.70 31.15 -9.12
N LEU A 446 24.68 30.40 -9.55
CA LEU A 446 23.97 30.66 -10.80
C LEU A 446 23.18 31.97 -10.74
N PHE A 447 22.53 32.28 -9.61
CA PHE A 447 21.84 33.56 -9.41
C PHE A 447 22.80 34.75 -9.43
N GLY A 448 23.91 34.67 -8.69
CA GLY A 448 24.95 35.69 -8.69
C GLY A 448 25.59 35.87 -10.06
N GLY A 449 25.84 34.76 -10.78
CA GLY A 449 26.30 34.78 -12.16
C GLY A 449 25.32 35.48 -13.11
N THR A 450 24.01 35.24 -12.94
CA THR A 450 22.96 35.94 -13.71
C THR A 450 23.04 37.45 -13.47
N LEU A 451 23.07 37.87 -12.21
CA LEU A 451 23.14 39.28 -11.84
C LEU A 451 24.39 39.94 -12.42
N LEU A 452 25.54 39.25 -12.37
CA LEU A 452 26.78 39.72 -12.97
C LEU A 452 26.64 39.88 -14.49
N MET A 453 26.09 38.90 -15.20
CA MET A 453 25.89 39.00 -16.65
C MET A 453 24.93 40.14 -17.01
N ALA A 454 23.83 40.30 -16.27
CA ALA A 454 22.89 41.40 -16.46
C ALA A 454 23.55 42.77 -16.23
N LEU A 455 24.40 42.91 -15.22
CA LEU A 455 25.17 44.13 -14.96
C LEU A 455 26.18 44.42 -16.07
N LEU A 456 26.92 43.42 -16.55
CA LEU A 456 27.85 43.58 -17.67
C LEU A 456 27.13 44.01 -18.94
N HIS A 457 25.95 43.44 -19.19
CA HIS A 457 25.10 43.82 -20.32
C HIS A 457 24.63 45.28 -20.19
N LEU A 458 24.14 45.68 -19.00
CA LEU A 458 23.70 47.05 -18.72
C LEU A 458 24.81 48.09 -18.89
N LEU A 459 26.05 47.74 -18.52
CA LEU A 459 27.22 48.61 -18.65
C LEU A 459 27.77 48.70 -20.08
N GLY A 460 27.13 48.05 -21.06
CA GLY A 460 27.53 48.10 -22.46
C GLY A 460 28.81 47.30 -22.75
N VAL A 461 29.26 46.42 -21.84
CA VAL A 461 30.45 45.59 -22.04
C VAL A 461 30.23 44.68 -23.24
N GLY A 462 31.11 44.77 -24.25
CA GLY A 462 31.00 44.00 -25.49
C GLY A 462 30.31 44.70 -26.66
N HIS A 463 29.63 45.83 -26.46
CA HIS A 463 28.94 46.58 -27.54
C HIS A 463 29.89 47.38 -28.46
N ALA A 464 31.21 47.15 -28.37
CA ALA A 464 32.24 47.93 -29.07
C ALA A 464 32.65 47.35 -30.43
N ALA A 465 32.11 46.19 -30.83
CA ALA A 465 32.55 45.43 -32.00
C ALA A 465 31.44 45.37 -33.07
N GLU A 466 31.21 46.47 -33.79
CA GLU A 466 30.32 46.45 -34.96
C GLU A 466 30.91 45.57 -36.08
N GLY A 467 30.11 44.66 -36.64
CA GLY A 467 30.50 43.82 -37.79
C GLY A 467 31.18 42.48 -37.46
N VAL A 468 31.26 42.09 -36.19
CA VAL A 468 31.80 40.79 -35.76
C VAL A 468 30.68 39.73 -35.75
N PRO A 469 30.94 38.48 -36.22
CA PRO A 469 29.95 37.42 -36.13
C PRO A 469 29.53 37.15 -34.67
N PRO A 470 28.25 36.83 -34.38
CA PRO A 470 27.73 36.71 -33.02
C PRO A 470 28.54 35.78 -32.09
N VAL A 471 29.15 34.73 -32.64
CA VAL A 471 29.96 33.77 -31.88
C VAL A 471 31.23 34.40 -31.30
N ALA A 472 31.78 35.42 -31.96
CA ALA A 472 32.95 36.17 -31.52
C ALA A 472 32.57 37.48 -30.80
N ASP A 473 31.29 37.82 -30.72
CA ASP A 473 30.78 38.98 -29.99
C ASP A 473 30.59 38.66 -28.49
N PRO A 474 31.34 39.32 -27.58
CA PRO A 474 31.14 39.15 -26.14
C PRO A 474 29.73 39.51 -25.67
N SER A 475 29.03 40.43 -26.34
CA SER A 475 27.69 40.89 -25.95
C SER A 475 26.64 39.77 -26.09
N ALA A 476 26.77 38.94 -27.14
CA ALA A 476 25.91 37.78 -27.37
C ALA A 476 26.09 36.71 -26.29
N TRP A 477 27.32 36.44 -25.86
CA TRP A 477 27.61 35.50 -24.77
C TRP A 477 27.10 35.99 -23.42
N ILE A 478 27.25 37.28 -23.11
CA ILE A 478 26.71 37.87 -21.87
C ILE A 478 25.19 37.70 -21.83
N THR A 479 24.50 38.01 -22.93
CA THR A 479 23.03 37.83 -23.06
C THR A 479 22.64 36.36 -22.92
N PHE A 480 23.36 35.46 -23.59
CA PHE A 480 23.13 34.02 -23.50
C PHE A 480 23.19 33.52 -22.06
N PHE A 481 24.27 33.83 -21.32
CA PHE A 481 24.40 33.39 -19.93
C PHE A 481 23.40 34.07 -18.99
N ALA A 482 23.04 35.33 -19.23
CA ALA A 482 21.99 36.02 -18.47
C ALA A 482 20.62 35.34 -18.60
N LEU A 483 20.32 34.73 -19.75
CA LEU A 483 19.07 33.98 -19.97
C LEU A 483 19.14 32.53 -19.46
N VAL A 484 20.30 31.87 -19.61
CA VAL A 484 20.45 30.43 -19.31
C VAL A 484 20.67 30.15 -17.82
N PHE A 485 21.45 30.98 -17.12
CA PHE A 485 21.75 30.74 -15.70
C PHE A 485 20.50 30.70 -14.79
N PRO A 486 19.49 31.59 -14.94
CA PRO A 486 18.24 31.51 -14.19
C PRO A 486 17.47 30.21 -14.40
N VAL A 487 17.44 29.71 -15.64
CA VAL A 487 16.74 28.48 -16.01
C VAL A 487 17.34 27.30 -15.25
N TRP A 488 18.67 27.18 -15.27
CA TRP A 488 19.37 26.13 -14.52
C TRP A 488 19.30 26.34 -13.00
N ALA A 489 19.30 27.59 -12.51
CA ALA A 489 19.07 27.88 -11.10
C ALA A 489 17.69 27.39 -10.65
N GLY A 490 16.65 27.63 -11.47
CA GLY A 490 15.30 27.14 -11.28
C GLY A 490 15.22 25.62 -11.24
N VAL A 491 15.89 24.92 -12.15
CA VAL A 491 15.96 23.44 -12.13
C VAL A 491 16.66 22.92 -10.87
N VAL A 492 17.79 23.51 -10.48
CA VAL A 492 18.50 23.13 -9.24
C VAL A 492 17.61 23.34 -8.02
N HIS A 493 16.89 24.46 -7.96
CA HIS A 493 15.95 24.76 -6.89
C HIS A 493 14.80 23.74 -6.86
N ALA A 494 14.13 23.50 -7.99
CA ALA A 494 13.01 22.57 -8.10
C ALA A 494 13.40 21.14 -7.68
N ILE A 495 14.54 20.64 -8.17
CA ILE A 495 15.07 19.32 -7.79
C ILE A 495 15.39 19.27 -6.30
N THR A 496 15.92 20.35 -5.73
CA THR A 496 16.28 20.40 -4.30
C THR A 496 15.03 20.43 -3.42
N ALA A 497 14.03 21.22 -3.79
CA ALA A 497 12.74 21.30 -3.12
C ALA A 497 12.04 19.93 -3.14
N GLN A 498 11.99 19.27 -4.29
CA GLN A 498 11.34 17.97 -4.43
C GLN A 498 12.03 16.85 -3.65
N LEU A 499 13.36 16.88 -3.53
CA LEU A 499 14.11 15.87 -2.78
C LEU A 499 14.05 16.08 -1.26
N GLU A 500 13.48 17.20 -0.80
CA GLU A 500 13.34 17.58 0.61
C GLU A 500 14.58 17.28 1.46
N LEU A 501 15.77 17.52 0.91
CA LEU A 501 17.02 16.97 1.45
C LEU A 501 17.28 17.35 2.90
N GLU A 502 16.92 18.58 3.28
CA GLU A 502 17.06 19.08 4.64
C GLU A 502 16.12 18.37 5.61
N ARG A 503 14.84 18.22 5.24
CA ARG A 503 13.86 17.47 6.04
C ARG A 503 14.27 16.00 6.19
N VAL A 504 14.77 15.38 5.12
CA VAL A 504 15.28 13.99 5.17
C VAL A 504 16.51 13.88 6.08
N ALA A 505 17.41 14.85 6.05
CA ALA A 505 18.60 14.87 6.91
C ALA A 505 18.22 15.02 8.39
N GLU A 506 17.31 15.94 8.71
CA GLU A 506 16.82 16.16 10.06
C GLU A 506 16.07 14.92 10.58
N ARG A 507 15.18 14.35 9.77
CA ARG A 507 14.46 13.12 10.10
C ARG A 507 15.41 11.95 10.38
N SER A 508 16.43 11.76 9.53
CA SER A 508 17.44 10.73 9.76
C SER A 508 18.23 10.96 11.06
N THR A 509 18.48 12.21 11.42
CA THR A 509 19.15 12.57 12.70
C THR A 509 18.28 12.19 13.90
N ARG A 510 16.99 12.54 13.86
CA ARG A 510 16.02 12.16 14.91
C ARG A 510 15.87 10.64 15.02
N MET A 511 15.78 9.95 13.87
CA MET A 511 15.70 8.48 13.83
C MET A 511 16.91 7.81 14.48
N ALA A 512 18.13 8.28 14.16
CA ALA A 512 19.35 7.77 14.79
C ALA A 512 19.35 7.97 16.32
N ALA A 513 18.90 9.13 16.81
CA ALA A 513 18.81 9.41 18.24
C ALA A 513 17.80 8.50 18.95
N THR A 514 16.61 8.30 18.37
CA THR A 514 15.59 7.40 18.94
C THR A 514 16.04 5.93 18.92
N LEU A 515 16.68 5.48 17.83
CA LEU A 515 17.25 4.14 17.74
C LEU A 515 18.38 3.91 18.75
N ALA A 516 19.20 4.93 19.03
CA ALA A 516 20.23 4.83 20.06
C ALA A 516 19.60 4.58 21.45
N GLY A 517 18.52 5.29 21.79
CA GLY A 517 17.78 5.06 23.03
C GLY A 517 17.11 3.68 23.11
N LEU A 518 16.59 3.17 21.99
CA LEU A 518 16.04 1.81 21.89
C LEU A 518 17.13 0.74 22.03
N ALA A 519 18.30 0.93 21.41
CA ALA A 519 19.43 0.03 21.52
C ALA A 519 19.94 -0.09 22.96
N ASP A 520 20.04 1.03 23.67
CA ASP A 520 20.45 1.06 25.08
C ASP A 520 19.41 0.44 26.03
N ARG A 521 18.10 0.59 25.73
CA ARG A 521 17.03 -0.15 26.44
C ARG A 521 17.14 -1.65 26.19
N ALA A 522 17.31 -2.07 24.93
CA ALA A 522 17.46 -3.48 24.56
C ALA A 522 18.72 -4.12 25.17
N GLU A 523 19.83 -3.36 25.29
CA GLU A 523 21.06 -3.83 25.93
C GLU A 523 20.89 -4.11 27.43
N ARG A 524 20.01 -3.35 28.09
CA ARG A 524 19.66 -3.49 29.51
C ARG A 524 18.50 -4.45 29.78
N ALA A 525 17.84 -4.97 28.75
CA ALA A 525 16.73 -5.92 28.92
C ALA A 525 17.18 -7.18 29.68
N LEU A 526 16.42 -7.54 30.71
CA LEU A 526 16.67 -8.69 31.58
C LEU A 526 15.80 -9.88 31.23
N THR A 527 14.66 -9.64 30.55
CA THR A 527 13.72 -10.69 30.14
C THR A 527 13.57 -10.76 28.62
N PRO A 528 13.18 -11.93 28.06
CA PRO A 528 12.83 -12.04 26.64
C PRO A 528 11.66 -11.12 26.24
N LEU A 529 10.70 -10.88 27.14
CA LEU A 529 9.53 -10.04 26.88
C LEU A 529 9.90 -8.55 26.75
N GLU A 530 10.76 -8.02 27.62
CA GLU A 530 11.25 -6.63 27.51
C GLU A 530 12.03 -6.40 26.21
N LEU A 531 12.85 -7.39 25.83
CA LEU A 531 13.62 -7.35 24.60
C LEU A 531 12.69 -7.41 23.37
N ASP A 532 11.65 -8.24 23.44
CA ASP A 532 10.60 -8.36 22.44
C ASP A 532 9.84 -7.05 22.23
N GLU A 533 9.37 -6.43 23.31
CA GLU A 533 8.68 -5.13 23.28
C GLU A 533 9.55 -4.05 22.65
N THR A 534 10.82 -3.99 23.04
CA THR A 534 11.77 -3.01 22.50
C THR A 534 12.03 -3.25 21.01
N ALA A 535 12.12 -4.53 20.58
CA ALA A 535 12.27 -4.88 19.18
C ALA A 535 11.02 -4.54 18.35
N ARG A 536 9.81 -4.76 18.88
CA ARG A 536 8.55 -4.34 18.25
C ARG A 536 8.45 -2.82 18.14
N GLU A 537 8.84 -2.09 19.19
CA GLU A 537 8.84 -0.63 19.17
C GLU A 537 9.78 -0.11 18.08
N ALA A 538 11.00 -0.64 18.00
CA ALA A 538 11.96 -0.31 16.96
C ALA A 538 11.44 -0.63 15.54
N ALA A 539 10.91 -1.84 15.32
CA ALA A 539 10.32 -2.20 14.02
C ALA A 539 9.15 -1.26 13.65
N SER A 540 8.27 -0.96 14.60
CA SER A 540 7.14 -0.05 14.38
C SER A 540 7.59 1.36 14.04
N LEU A 541 8.67 1.86 14.66
CA LEU A 541 9.25 3.16 14.37
C LEU A 541 9.77 3.24 12.92
N MET A 542 10.48 2.20 12.48
CA MET A 542 11.01 2.12 11.11
C MET A 542 9.91 2.00 10.05
N LEU A 543 8.88 1.20 10.36
CA LEU A 543 7.74 1.01 9.47
C LEU A 543 6.85 2.25 9.39
N ARG A 544 6.62 2.95 10.51
CA ARG A 544 5.86 4.21 10.53
C ARG A 544 6.48 5.28 9.64
N GLU A 545 7.81 5.40 9.61
CA GLU A 545 8.47 6.35 8.70
C GLU A 545 8.15 6.04 7.23
N THR A 546 8.30 4.78 6.83
CA THR A 546 8.02 4.35 5.45
C THR A 546 6.52 4.48 5.13
N HIS A 547 5.68 4.25 6.14
CA HIS A 547 4.23 4.40 6.05
C HIS A 547 3.79 5.86 5.87
N GLU A 548 4.33 6.81 6.65
CA GLU A 548 4.05 8.24 6.49
C GLU A 548 4.40 8.71 5.07
N TRP A 549 5.51 8.23 4.52
CA TRP A 549 5.85 8.48 3.11
C TRP A 549 4.84 7.88 2.15
N TRP A 550 4.43 6.63 2.37
CA TRP A 550 3.40 6.00 1.56
C TRP A 550 2.09 6.78 1.59
N VAL A 551 1.62 7.25 2.77
CA VAL A 551 0.39 8.05 2.91
C VAL A 551 0.53 9.42 2.23
N LEU A 552 1.61 10.15 2.52
CA LEU A 552 1.82 11.48 1.94
C LEU A 552 1.92 11.41 0.42
N LEU A 553 2.48 10.34 -0.12
CA LEU A 553 2.69 10.16 -1.56
C LEU A 553 1.51 9.47 -2.26
N SER A 554 0.72 8.63 -1.58
CA SER A 554 -0.50 8.05 -2.13
C SER A 554 -1.59 9.10 -2.36
N PHE A 555 -1.59 10.19 -1.58
CA PHE A 555 -2.44 11.36 -1.83
C PHE A 555 -1.86 12.32 -2.88
N GLN A 556 -0.58 12.17 -3.24
CA GLN A 556 0.01 12.82 -4.41
C GLN A 556 -0.16 11.98 -5.67
N ASP A 557 -1.27 11.25 -5.74
CA ASP A 557 -1.82 10.82 -7.01
C ASP A 557 -1.78 12.06 -7.91
N VAL A 558 -1.02 11.98 -9.01
CA VAL A 558 -0.89 13.03 -10.02
C VAL A 558 -2.22 13.10 -10.78
N ARG A 559 -3.31 13.39 -10.05
CA ARG A 559 -4.46 14.11 -10.55
C ARG A 559 -3.93 15.51 -10.77
N LEU A 560 -3.54 15.74 -12.02
CA LEU A 560 -3.15 17.03 -12.54
C LEU A 560 -4.06 18.12 -11.96
N GLN A 561 -3.52 18.95 -11.07
CA GLN A 561 -3.88 20.37 -11.02
C GLN A 561 -3.13 21.04 -12.18
N VAL A 562 -3.51 20.68 -13.41
CA VAL A 562 -3.22 21.44 -14.63
C VAL A 562 -4.54 21.99 -15.12
#